data_AF-A0A9E5K6J2-F1
#
_entry.id   AF-A0A9E5K6J2-F1
#
_cell.length_a   1.000
_cell.length_b   1.000
_cell.length_c   1.000
_cell.angle_alpha   90.00
_cell.angle_beta   90.00
_cell.angle_gamma   90.00
#
_symmetry.space_group_name_H-M   'P 1'
#
loop_
_entity.id
_entity.type
_entity.pdbx_description
1 polymer ?
#
loop_
_entity_poly.entity_id
_entity_poly.type
_entity_poly.pdbx_seq_one_letter_code
_entity_poly.pdbx_strand_id
1 'polypeptide(L)' 'MDKQVSNKEYYWLNSHSRLFLERGYLEPGVTPEQRIRQIAENAEKILKIKGFADKFEEYMRRGFYSLATP' A
#
# COMPACT_ATOMS: atom_id res chain seq x y z
N MET A 1 -6.00 -2.78 30.67
CA MET A 1 -5.71 -1.45 30.09
C MET A 1 -5.69 -1.61 28.59
N ASP A 2 -6.87 -1.57 27.97
CA ASP A 2 -7.00 -1.65 26.52
C ASP A 2 -6.55 -0.31 25.91
N LYS A 3 -5.38 -0.31 25.29
CA LYS A 3 -4.97 0.81 24.45
C LYS A 3 -5.87 0.77 23.21
N GLN A 4 -6.91 1.61 23.19
CA GLN A 4 -7.53 2.02 21.92
C GLN A 4 -6.47 2.78 21.11
N VAL A 5 -5.72 2.05 20.29
CA VAL A 5 -4.92 2.66 19.23
C VAL A 5 -5.90 2.92 18.10
N SER A 6 -6.37 4.17 17.98
CA SER A 6 -7.06 4.64 16.78
C SER A 6 -6.04 4.74 15.64
N ASN A 7 -5.60 3.58 15.15
CA ASN A 7 -4.61 3.46 14.10
C ASN A 7 -5.33 3.74 12.78
N LYS A 8 -5.32 5.01 12.35
CA LYS A 8 -5.90 5.41 11.07
C LYS A 8 -5.25 4.58 9.97
N GLU A 9 -6.03 3.76 9.29
CA GLU A 9 -5.58 3.01 8.14
C GLU A 9 -4.96 4.00 7.13
N TYR A 10 -3.79 3.66 6.56
CA TYR A 10 -3.11 4.52 5.59
C TYR A 10 -2.80 5.95 6.09
N TYR A 11 -2.45 6.12 7.37
CA TYR A 11 -2.13 7.45 7.93
C TYR A 11 -1.04 8.22 7.16
N TRP A 12 -0.11 7.49 6.53
CA TRP A 12 0.98 8.06 5.72
C TRP A 12 0.54 8.48 4.31
N LEU A 13 -0.57 7.93 3.80
CA LEU A 13 -1.13 8.22 2.48
C LEU A 13 -2.11 9.41 2.56
N ASN A 14 -1.61 10.53 3.07
CA ASN A 14 -2.34 11.79 3.13
C ASN A 14 -2.42 12.46 1.75
N SER A 15 -3.14 13.58 1.66
CA SER A 15 -3.37 14.30 0.40
C SER A 15 -2.09 14.67 -0.35
N HIS A 16 -1.01 15.03 0.35
CA HIS A 16 0.27 15.35 -0.29
C HIS A 16 0.92 14.10 -0.89
N SER A 17 0.96 13.00 -0.13
CA SER A 17 1.50 11.72 -0.61
C SER A 17 0.72 11.21 -1.83
N ARG A 18 -0.61 11.33 -1.82
CA ARG A 18 -1.48 10.95 -2.95
C ARG A 18 -1.18 11.77 -4.19
N LEU A 19 -1.16 13.09 -4.06
CA LEU A 19 -0.87 14.00 -5.16
C LEU A 19 0.53 13.75 -5.74
N PHE A 20 1.51 13.44 -4.89
CA PHE A 20 2.86 13.09 -5.33
C PHE A 20 2.85 11.79 -6.16
N LEU A 21 2.15 10.76 -5.69
CA LEU A 21 2.05 9.47 -6.39
C LEU A 21 1.28 9.60 -7.72
N GLU A 22 0.18 10.34 -7.75
CA GLU A 22 -0.64 10.58 -8.94
C GLU A 22 0.14 11.28 -10.07
N ARG A 23 1.13 12.12 -9.74
CA ARG A 23 1.87 12.89 -10.75
C ARG A 23 2.91 12.10 -11.54
N GLY A 24 3.36 10.96 -11.03
CA GLY A 24 4.52 10.27 -11.64
C GLY A 24 4.60 8.76 -11.44
N TYR A 25 3.70 8.16 -10.66
CA TYR A 25 3.79 6.74 -10.28
C TYR A 25 2.52 5.94 -10.55
N LEU A 26 1.43 6.62 -10.91
CA LEU A 26 0.12 6.02 -11.16
C LEU A 26 -0.32 6.30 -12.59
N GLU A 27 -0.93 5.29 -13.21
CA GLU A 27 -1.66 5.46 -14.46
C GLU A 27 -2.92 6.32 -14.23
N PRO A 28 -3.42 7.02 -15.27
CA PRO A 28 -4.63 7.83 -15.16
C PRO A 28 -5.82 7.03 -14.60
N GLY A 29 -6.41 7.52 -13.50
CA GLY A 29 -7.57 6.89 -12.86
C GLY A 29 -7.24 5.76 -11.88
N VAL A 30 -5.97 5.42 -11.68
CA VAL A 30 -5.55 4.42 -10.67
C VAL A 30 -5.28 5.11 -9.34
N THR A 31 -5.92 4.63 -8.27
CA THR A 31 -5.65 5.10 -6.90
C THR A 31 -4.39 4.46 -6.33
N PRO A 32 -3.69 5.12 -5.37
CA PRO A 32 -2.53 4.52 -4.73
C PRO A 32 -2.83 3.17 -4.06
N GLU A 33 -4.00 3.00 -3.44
CA GLU A 33 -4.43 1.74 -2.82
C GLU A 33 -4.58 0.63 -3.85
N GLN A 34 -5.24 0.91 -4.99
CA GLN A 34 -5.33 -0.06 -6.09
C GLN A 34 -3.94 -0.44 -6.59
N ARG A 35 -3.01 0.53 -6.69
CA ARG A 35 -1.63 0.24 -7.11
C ARG A 35 -0.90 -0.64 -6.10
N ILE A 36 -1.06 -0.38 -4.80
CA ILE A 36 -0.49 -1.21 -3.73
C ILE A 36 -1.02 -2.64 -3.84
N ARG A 37 -2.34 -2.81 -4.02
CA ARG A 37 -2.95 -4.14 -4.20
C ARG A 37 -2.41 -4.86 -5.43
N GLN A 38 -2.30 -4.18 -6.56
CA GLN A 38 -1.73 -4.77 -7.79
C GLN A 38 -0.29 -5.27 -7.57
N ILE A 39 0.55 -4.49 -6.87
CA ILE A 39 1.92 -4.89 -6.56
C ILE A 39 1.92 -6.11 -5.64
N ALA A 40 1.08 -6.11 -4.61
CA ALA A 40 0.95 -7.19 -3.65
C ALA A 40 0.52 -8.51 -4.33
N GLU A 41 -0.50 -8.45 -5.19
CA GLU A 41 -0.99 -9.61 -5.94
C GLU A 41 0.03 -10.12 -6.97
N ASN A 42 0.76 -9.22 -7.62
CA ASN A 42 1.82 -9.62 -8.54
C ASN A 42 2.96 -10.34 -7.80
N ALA A 43 3.36 -9.82 -6.62
CA ALA A 43 4.34 -10.48 -5.77
C ALA A 43 3.88 -11.86 -5.31
N GLU A 44 2.62 -12.00 -4.89
CA GLU A 44 2.04 -13.31 -4.55
C GLU A 44 2.06 -14.29 -5.73
N LYS A 45 1.71 -13.84 -6.94
CA LYS A 45 1.76 -14.69 -8.15
C LYS A 45 3.18 -15.18 -8.46
N ILE A 46 4.18 -14.32 -8.32
CA ILE A 46 5.59 -14.66 -8.57
C ILE A 46 6.09 -15.65 -7.50
N LEU A 47 5.82 -15.37 -6.23
CA LEU A 47 6.31 -16.15 -5.10
C LEU A 47 5.54 -17.45 -4.88
N LYS A 48 4.28 -17.52 -5.35
CA LYS A 48 3.34 -18.63 -5.15
C LYS A 48 3.06 -18.92 -3.66
N ILE A 49 3.13 -17.89 -2.82
CA ILE A 49 2.85 -17.97 -1.39
C ILE A 49 1.44 -17.44 -1.14
N LYS A 50 0.50 -18.35 -0.88
CA LYS A 50 -0.90 -17.99 -0.63
C LYS A 50 -1.02 -17.00 0.54
N GLY A 51 -1.74 -15.89 0.31
CA GLY A 51 -1.99 -14.86 1.32
C GLY A 51 -0.83 -13.88 1.53
N PHE A 52 0.19 -13.93 0.66
CA PHE A 52 1.28 -12.96 0.69
C PHE A 52 0.78 -11.54 0.39
N ALA A 53 -0.12 -11.39 -0.57
CA ALA A 53 -0.66 -10.10 -0.98
C ALA A 53 -1.38 -9.40 0.17
N ASP A 54 -2.21 -10.13 0.91
CA ASP A 54 -2.97 -9.58 2.03
C ASP A 54 -2.04 -9.10 3.15
N LYS A 55 -1.02 -9.90 3.48
CA LYS A 55 0.00 -9.53 4.48
C LYS A 55 0.83 -8.33 4.03
N PHE A 56 1.22 -8.29 2.76
CA PHE A 56 1.97 -7.19 2.17
C PHE A 56 1.17 -5.88 2.24
N GLU A 57 -0.09 -5.92 1.83
CA GLU A 57 -1.00 -4.78 1.88
C GLU A 57 -1.24 -4.31 3.31
N GLU A 58 -1.39 -5.23 4.28
CA GLU A 58 -1.50 -4.85 5.69
C GLU A 58 -0.25 -4.10 6.19
N TYR A 59 0.94 -4.54 5.84
CA TYR A 59 2.17 -3.86 6.21
C TYR A 59 2.35 -2.51 5.50
N MET A 60 1.93 -2.39 4.24
CA MET A 60 1.83 -1.11 3.54
C MET A 60 0.84 -0.17 4.25
N ARG A 61 -0.37 -0.65 4.60
CA ARG A 61 -1.40 0.13 5.32
C ARG A 61 -0.88 0.69 6.64
N ARG A 62 -0.04 -0.08 7.34
CA ARG A 62 0.60 0.30 8.61
C ARG A 62 1.84 1.20 8.43
N GLY A 63 2.26 1.48 7.19
CA GLY A 63 3.40 2.33 6.88
C GLY A 63 4.75 1.68 7.16
N PHE A 64 4.82 0.35 7.19
CA PHE A 64 6.06 -0.38 7.49
C PHE A 64 6.97 -0.54 6.28
N TYR A 65 6.40 -0.41 5.08
CA TYR A 65 7.09 -0.58 3.82
C TYR A 65 7.16 0.74 3.08
N SER A 66 8.35 1.04 2.55
CA SER A 66 8.58 2.09 1.56
C SER A 66 9.11 1.41 0.31
N LEU A 67 8.37 1.50 -0.78
CA LEU A 67 8.78 0.93 -2.05
C LEU A 67 9.63 1.94 -2.81
N ALA A 68 10.70 1.45 -3.43
CA ALA A 68 11.51 2.29 -4.30
C ALA A 68 10.69 2.75 -5.51
N THR A 69 11.06 3.92 -6.01
CA THR A 69 10.66 4.35 -7.35
C THR A 69 11.27 3.38 -8.36
N PRO A 70 10.55 3.01 -9.44
CA PRO A 70 11.11 2.16 -10.50
C PRO A 70 12.40 2.72 -11.10
#